data_AF-A0A973GFT7-F1
#
_entry.id   AF-A0A973GFT7-F1
#
_cell.length_a   1.000
_cell.length_b   1.000
_cell.length_c   1.000
_cell.angle_alpha   90.00
_cell.angle_beta   90.00
_cell.angle_gamma   90.00
#
_symmetry.space_group_name_H-M   'P 1'
#
loop_
_entity.id
_entity.type
_entity.pdbx_description
1 polymer ?
#
loop_
_entity_poly.entity_id
_entity_poly.type
_entity_poly.pdbx_seq_one_letter_code
_entity_poly.pdbx_strand_id
1 'polypeptide(L)' 'MRIIKQFSEKIREINARYARPKVEMSRAIKFSLTGLRIYLFVLVVLLLYKFITLIPAGK' A
#
# COMPACT_ATOMS: atom_id res chain seq x y z
N MET A 1 -22.00 12.11 -7.52
CA MET A 1 -21.00 11.72 -6.49
C MET A 1 -21.62 10.93 -5.32
N ARG A 2 -22.43 9.89 -5.59
CA ARG A 2 -22.97 8.98 -4.54
C ARG A 2 -22.17 7.66 -4.47
N ILE A 3 -21.80 7.15 -5.64
CA ILE A 3 -21.07 5.88 -5.80
C ILE A 3 -19.70 5.92 -5.10
N ILE A 4 -18.93 7.01 -5.25
CA ILE A 4 -17.60 7.15 -4.62
C ILE A 4 -17.71 7.14 -3.09
N LYS A 5 -18.71 7.84 -2.52
CA LYS A 5 -18.92 7.86 -1.06
C LYS A 5 -19.28 6.48 -0.55
N GLN A 6 -20.24 5.80 -1.18
CA GLN A 6 -20.64 4.44 -0.82
C GLN A 6 -19.48 3.44 -0.95
N PHE A 7 -18.64 3.59 -1.97
CA PHE A 7 -17.45 2.76 -2.17
C PHE A 7 -16.41 3.01 -1.08
N SER A 8 -16.13 4.28 -0.74
CA SER A 8 -15.21 4.64 0.34
C SER A 8 -15.69 4.15 1.71
N GLU A 9 -16.99 4.20 1.98
CA GLU A 9 -17.59 3.71 3.22
C GLU A 9 -17.47 2.18 3.32
N LYS A 10 -17.73 1.45 2.23
CA LYS A 10 -17.54 -0.01 2.19
C LYS A 10 -16.07 -0.40 2.37
N ILE A 11 -15.13 0.31 1.74
CA ILE A 11 -13.69 0.07 1.96
C ILE A 11 -13.34 0.31 3.43
N ARG A 12 -13.85 1.40 4.01
CA ARG A 12 -13.61 1.72 5.42
C ARG A 12 -14.17 0.65 6.34
N GLU A 13 -15.37 0.15 6.05
CA GLU A 13 -16.01 -0.94 6.81
C GLU A 13 -15.18 -2.23 6.75
N ILE A 14 -14.74 -2.62 5.55
CA ILE A 14 -13.88 -3.79 5.35
C ILE A 14 -12.58 -3.61 6.14
N ASN A 15 -11.91 -2.46 5.99
CA ASN A 15 -10.66 -2.18 6.70
C ASN A 15 -10.87 -2.21 8.21
N ALA A 16 -11.96 -1.65 8.73
CA ALA A 16 -12.26 -1.69 10.16
C ALA A 16 -12.45 -3.13 10.67
N ARG A 17 -13.12 -3.99 9.89
CA ARG A 17 -13.35 -5.40 10.23
C ARG A 17 -12.05 -6.20 10.30
N TYR A 18 -11.06 -5.89 9.45
CA TYR A 18 -9.77 -6.58 9.39
C TYR A 18 -8.62 -5.83 10.09
N ALA A 19 -8.88 -4.66 10.69
CA ALA A 19 -7.86 -3.84 11.34
C ALA A 19 -7.21 -4.55 12.53
N ARG A 20 -7.96 -5.43 13.22
CA ARG A 20 -7.44 -6.27 14.29
C ARG A 20 -7.09 -7.65 13.71
N PRO A 21 -5.80 -8.03 13.67
CA PRO A 21 -5.42 -9.36 13.23
C PRO A 21 -6.00 -10.39 14.20
N LYS A 22 -6.75 -11.36 13.66
CA LYS A 22 -7.28 -12.50 14.44
C LYS A 22 -6.22 -13.56 14.75
N VAL A 23 -5.06 -13.45 14.09
CA VAL A 23 -3.92 -14.36 14.23
C VAL A 23 -2.86 -13.65 15.07
N GLU A 24 -2.27 -14.38 16.02
CA GLU A 24 -1.17 -13.85 16.83
C GLU A 24 0.01 -13.46 15.95
N MET A 25 0.41 -12.19 16.06
CA MET A 25 1.54 -11.65 15.31
C MET A 25 2.83 -11.95 16.07
N SER A 26 3.58 -12.96 15.62
CA SER A 26 4.93 -13.16 16.12
C SER A 26 5.82 -11.95 15.78
N ARG A 27 6.86 -11.71 16.58
CA ARG A 27 7.81 -10.61 16.32
C ARG A 27 8.40 -10.71 14.91
N ALA A 28 8.74 -11.93 14.46
CA ALA A 28 9.26 -12.17 13.12
C ALA A 28 8.27 -11.75 12.02
N ILE A 29 6.99 -12.15 12.13
CA ILE A 29 5.94 -11.79 11.17
C ILE A 29 5.76 -10.26 11.10
N LYS A 30 5.80 -9.58 12.24
CA LYS A 30 5.71 -8.11 12.31
C LYS A 30 6.88 -7.43 11.58
N PHE A 31 8.10 -7.93 11.77
CA PHE A 31 9.28 -7.41 11.06
C PHE A 31 9.20 -7.69 9.56
N SER A 32 8.83 -8.91 9.15
CA SER A 32 8.65 -9.26 7.73
C SER A 32 7.60 -8.39 7.05
N LEU A 33 6.45 -8.17 7.68
CA LEU A 33 5.41 -7.26 7.18
C LEU A 33 5.89 -5.81 7.09
N THR A 34 6.73 -5.37 8.02
CA THR A 34 7.31 -4.02 7.99
C THR A 34 8.31 -3.89 6.85
N GLY A 35 9.20 -4.86 6.69
CA GLY A 35 10.14 -4.92 5.57
C GLY A 35 9.44 -4.96 4.22
N LEU A 36 8.36 -5.75 4.10
CA LEU A 36 7.53 -5.79 2.90
C LEU A 36 6.93 -4.43 2.55
N ARG A 37 6.42 -3.68 3.55
CA ARG A 37 5.93 -2.31 3.31
C ARG A 37 7.03 -1.39 2.81
N ILE A 38 8.21 -1.42 3.45
CA ILE A 38 9.36 -0.60 3.04
C ILE A 38 9.76 -0.94 1.60
N TYR A 39 9.85 -2.23 1.27
CA TYR A 39 10.15 -2.70 -0.07
C TYR A 39 9.16 -2.16 -1.11
N LEU A 40 7.86 -2.26 -0.83
CA LEU A 40 6.83 -1.73 -1.73
C LEU A 40 6.95 -0.21 -1.90
N PHE A 41 7.22 0.54 -0.84
CA PHE A 41 7.46 1.99 -0.94
C PHE A 41 8.67 2.32 -1.80
N VAL A 42 9.80 1.63 -1.57
CA VAL A 42 11.01 1.80 -2.37
C VAL A 42 10.73 1.50 -3.83
N LEU A 43 10.01 0.41 -4.12
CA LEU A 43 9.66 0.02 -5.48
C LEU A 43 8.81 1.09 -6.19
N VAL A 44 7.80 1.63 -5.51
CA VAL A 44 6.97 2.73 -6.06
C VAL A 44 7.81 3.98 -6.32
N VAL A 45 8.67 4.37 -5.37
CA VAL A 45 9.56 5.52 -5.54
C VAL A 45 10.52 5.31 -6.72
N LEU A 46 11.11 4.12 -6.84
CA LEU A 46 11.99 3.77 -7.96
C LEU A 46 11.25 3.78 -9.30
N LEU A 47 10.02 3.28 -9.35
CA LEU A 47 9.19 3.37 -10.55
C LEU A 47 8.93 4.82 -10.92
N LEU A 48 8.45 5.64 -9.98
CA LEU A 48 8.19 7.07 -10.22
C LEU A 48 9.46 7.79 -10.66
N TYR A 49 10.59 7.56 -9.98
CA TYR A 49 11.89 8.09 -10.36
C TYR A 49 12.23 7.70 -11.80
N LYS A 50 12.19 6.39 -12.11
CA LYS A 50 12.49 5.87 -13.44
C LYS A 50 11.58 6.45 -14.51
N PHE A 51 10.27 6.57 -14.24
CA PHE A 51 9.30 7.20 -15.14
C PHE A 51 9.63 8.67 -15.37
N ILE A 52 9.86 9.44 -14.30
CA ILE A 52 10.21 10.86 -14.39
C ILE A 52 11.56 11.07 -15.07
N THR A 53 12.52 10.16 -14.93
CA THR A 53 13.84 10.31 -15.57
C THR A 53 13.89 9.80 -17.01
N LEU A 54 13.08 8.81 -17.37
CA LEU A 54 13.09 8.24 -18.73
C LEU A 54 12.19 9.01 -19.70
N ILE A 55 11.10 9.61 -19.23
CA ILE A 55 10.20 10.39 -20.09
C ILE A 55 10.87 11.66 -20.66
N PRO A 56 11.71 12.40 -19.93
CA PRO A 56 12.45 13.56 -20.46
C PRO A 56 13.73 13.20 -21.23
N ALA A 57 14.27 11.99 -21.04
CA ALA A 57 15.45 11.51 -21.77
C ALA A 57 15.09 10.97 -23.17
N GLY A 58 13.80 10.93 -23.52
CA GLY A 58 13.33 10.75 -24.88
C GLY A 58 13.55 12.01 -25.70
N LYS A 59 14.54 11.96 -26.60
CA LYS A 59 14.23 12.31 -27.99
C LYS A 59 13.17 11.34 -28.51
#